data_AF-A0A449B5Z8-F1
#
_entry.id   AF-A0A449B5Z8-F1
#
_cell.length_a   1.000
_cell.length_b   1.000
_cell.length_c   1.000
_cell.angle_alpha   90.00
_cell.angle_beta   90.00
_cell.angle_gamma   90.00
#
_symmetry.space_group_name_H-M   'P 1'
#
loop_
_entity.id
_entity.type
_entity.pdbx_description
1 polymer ?
#
loop_
_entity_poly.entity_id
_entity_poly.type
_entity_poly.pdbx_seq_one_letter_code
_entity_poly.pdbx_strand_id
1 'polypeptide(L)'
;MLNFIREYFIIRNQKNHFYFWKNRLNFVLLEFVKMDLLNKTSIQEWIKFDGKKWSNLDEFINEFNSNLSFSESLSYKHKQMLHNFFIYFFYQLSYKTNSKKIKIIFLEEQPYLKKDKVLVNEYKRSFYYQFLNEFKEIDNYNVVLRKILRKIK
;
A
#
# COMPACT_ATOMS: atom_id res chain seq x y z
N MET A 1 -22.16 1.11 29.74
CA MET A 1 -22.89 0.75 28.50
C MET A 1 -22.53 1.65 27.31
N LEU A 2 -22.58 2.98 27.45
CA LEU A 2 -22.17 3.94 26.39
C LEU A 2 -20.72 3.77 25.90
N ASN A 3 -19.76 3.48 26.79
CA ASN A 3 -18.36 3.27 26.40
C ASN A 3 -18.15 2.04 25.52
N PHE A 4 -18.84 0.92 25.81
CA PHE A 4 -18.77 -0.30 25.00
C PHE A 4 -19.31 -0.08 23.58
N ILE A 5 -20.40 0.68 23.44
CA ILE A 5 -20.98 1.00 22.13
C ILE A 5 -19.99 1.85 21.32
N ARG A 6 -19.36 2.85 21.95
CA ARG A 6 -18.36 3.71 21.31
C ARG A 6 -17.13 2.91 20.87
N GLU A 7 -16.59 2.04 21.73
CA GLU A 7 -15.46 1.16 21.41
C GLU A 7 -15.79 0.21 20.27
N TYR A 8 -16.98 -0.39 20.27
CA TYR A 8 -17.44 -1.25 19.18
C TYR A 8 -17.45 -0.52 17.83
N PHE A 9 -18.00 0.70 17.77
CA PHE A 9 -18.01 1.48 16.53
C PHE A 9 -16.61 1.89 16.09
N ILE A 10 -15.71 2.21 17.03
CA ILE A 10 -14.32 2.49 16.73
C ILE A 10 -13.67 1.25 16.09
N ILE A 11 -13.73 0.09 16.73
CA ILE A 11 -13.14 -1.17 16.23
C ILE A 11 -13.74 -1.56 14.87
N ARG A 12 -15.05 -1.37 14.69
CA ARG A 12 -15.71 -1.66 13.40
C ARG A 12 -15.20 -0.73 12.29
N ASN A 13 -15.11 0.57 12.55
CA ASN A 13 -14.63 1.53 11.56
C ASN A 13 -13.16 1.26 11.19
N GLN A 14 -12.36 0.97 12.21
CA GLN A 14 -10.98 0.53 12.12
C GLN A 14 -10.80 -0.70 11.21
N LYS A 15 -11.58 -1.74 11.48
CA LYS A 15 -11.63 -2.97 10.69
C LYS A 15 -12.00 -2.64 9.23
N ASN A 16 -13.01 -1.81 8.99
CA ASN A 16 -13.42 -1.40 7.64
C ASN A 16 -12.28 -0.73 6.87
N HIS A 17 -11.48 0.13 7.51
CA HIS A 17 -10.34 0.78 6.86
C HIS A 17 -9.21 -0.18 6.55
N PHE A 18 -8.91 -1.10 7.47
CA PHE A 18 -7.93 -2.16 7.20
C PHE A 18 -8.35 -3.00 5.98
N TYR A 19 -9.61 -3.46 5.93
CA TYR A 19 -10.11 -4.22 4.77
C TYR A 19 -10.18 -3.39 3.49
N PHE A 20 -10.43 -2.08 3.59
CA PHE A 20 -10.36 -1.17 2.43
C PHE A 20 -8.96 -1.14 1.81
N TRP A 21 -7.90 -1.13 2.62
CA TRP A 21 -6.51 -1.21 2.15
C TRP A 21 -6.21 -2.58 1.57
N LYS A 22 -6.54 -3.64 2.32
CA LYS A 22 -6.34 -5.04 1.91
C LYS A 22 -7.01 -5.36 0.57
N ASN A 23 -8.23 -4.89 0.33
CA ASN A 23 -8.95 -5.12 -0.93
C ASN A 23 -8.28 -4.44 -2.13
N ARG A 24 -7.64 -3.29 -1.93
CA ARG A 24 -6.88 -2.62 -3.00
C ARG A 24 -5.56 -3.31 -3.27
N LEU A 25 -4.90 -3.75 -2.21
CA LEU A 25 -3.65 -4.48 -2.29
C LEU A 25 -3.85 -5.81 -3.02
N ASN A 26 -4.87 -6.59 -2.64
CA ASN A 26 -5.27 -7.81 -3.33
C ASN A 26 -5.48 -7.57 -4.83
N PHE A 27 -6.22 -6.52 -5.18
CA PHE A 27 -6.46 -6.19 -6.59
C PHE A 27 -5.16 -5.91 -7.35
N VAL A 28 -4.26 -5.11 -6.76
CA VAL A 28 -3.02 -4.74 -7.43
C VAL A 28 -2.06 -5.93 -7.55
N LEU A 29 -1.91 -6.73 -6.49
CA LEU A 29 -1.11 -7.95 -6.57
C LEU A 29 -1.62 -8.89 -7.66
N LEU A 30 -2.94 -9.06 -7.78
CA LEU A 30 -3.52 -9.86 -8.86
C LEU A 30 -3.17 -9.33 -10.26
N GLU A 31 -3.14 -8.01 -10.45
CA GLU A 31 -2.73 -7.46 -11.75
C GLU A 31 -1.24 -7.68 -12.03
N PHE A 32 -0.36 -7.58 -11.03
CA PHE A 32 1.07 -7.90 -11.21
C PHE A 32 1.35 -9.38 -11.39
N VAL A 33 0.57 -10.26 -10.75
CA VAL A 33 0.62 -11.71 -11.00
C VAL A 33 0.22 -12.03 -12.45
N LYS A 34 -0.82 -11.37 -12.98
CA LYS A 34 -1.22 -11.54 -14.39
C LYS A 34 -0.16 -11.05 -15.38
N MET A 35 0.72 -10.14 -14.95
CA MET A 35 1.85 -9.66 -15.75
C MET A 35 3.12 -10.51 -15.57
N ASP A 36 3.05 -11.61 -14.81
CA ASP A 36 4.21 -12.43 -14.44
C ASP A 36 5.34 -11.62 -13.76
N LEU A 37 4.97 -10.62 -12.97
CA LEU A 37 5.90 -9.83 -12.16
C LEU A 37 5.99 -10.34 -10.72
N LEU A 38 4.97 -11.06 -10.26
CA LEU A 38 4.88 -11.61 -8.93
C LEU A 38 4.30 -13.03 -8.99
N ASN A 39 4.78 -13.90 -8.11
CA ASN A 39 4.14 -15.18 -7.88
C ASN A 39 2.82 -14.98 -7.13
N LYS A 40 1.92 -15.95 -7.26
CA LYS A 40 0.66 -15.97 -6.53
C LYS A 40 0.95 -15.96 -5.03
N THR A 41 0.71 -14.81 -4.39
CA THR A 41 0.98 -14.59 -2.97
C THR A 41 -0.33 -14.52 -2.20
N SER A 42 -0.50 -15.35 -1.17
CA SER A 42 -1.66 -15.30 -0.27
C SER A 42 -1.50 -14.16 0.73
N ILE A 43 -2.11 -12.98 0.49
CA ILE A 43 -2.08 -11.84 1.46
C ILE A 43 -2.60 -12.24 2.85
N GLN A 44 -3.46 -13.26 2.90
CA GLN A 44 -4.16 -13.67 4.10
C GLN A 44 -3.22 -14.18 5.20
N GLU A 45 -2.04 -14.66 4.84
CA GLU A 45 -1.09 -15.26 5.79
C GLU A 45 -0.29 -14.22 6.57
N TRP A 46 0.00 -13.05 6.00
CA TRP A 46 1.01 -12.11 6.50
C TRP A 46 0.45 -10.71 6.85
N ILE A 47 -0.68 -10.28 6.27
CA ILE A 47 -1.35 -9.03 6.68
C ILE A 47 -2.70 -9.34 7.32
N LYS A 48 -2.70 -9.35 8.66
CA LYS A 48 -3.87 -9.62 9.52
C LYS A 48 -4.23 -8.40 10.36
N PHE A 49 -5.50 -8.33 10.72
CA PHE A 49 -5.98 -7.37 11.72
C PHE A 49 -5.86 -8.02 13.11
N ASP A 50 -4.63 -8.23 13.55
CA ASP A 50 -4.28 -8.95 14.78
C ASP A 50 -3.86 -8.02 15.93
N GLY A 51 -3.85 -6.71 15.67
CA GLY A 51 -3.45 -5.70 16.65
C GLY A 51 -1.95 -5.39 16.64
N LYS A 52 -1.15 -6.04 15.78
CA LYS A 52 0.23 -5.62 15.51
C LYS A 52 0.23 -4.15 15.05
N LYS A 53 1.14 -3.38 15.64
CA LYS A 53 1.39 -2.00 15.23
C LYS A 53 2.83 -1.88 14.76
N TRP A 54 3.00 -1.28 13.61
CA TRP A 54 4.29 -0.83 13.11
C TRP A 54 4.54 0.58 13.63
N SER A 55 5.81 0.91 13.90
CA SER A 55 6.18 2.22 14.44
C SER A 55 5.75 3.32 13.48
N ASN A 56 6.01 3.13 12.18
CA ASN A 56 5.63 4.06 11.13
C ASN A 56 5.28 3.34 9.81
N LEU A 57 4.86 4.11 8.80
CA LEU A 57 4.45 3.56 7.51
C LEU A 57 5.62 2.89 6.77
N ASP A 58 6.84 3.40 6.89
CA ASP A 58 8.01 2.87 6.18
C ASP A 58 8.39 1.48 6.70
N GLU A 59 8.32 1.26 8.01
CA GLU A 59 8.54 -0.05 8.61
C GLU A 59 7.54 -1.09 8.07
N PHE A 60 6.27 -0.72 8.01
CA PHE A 60 5.23 -1.55 7.39
C PHE A 60 5.53 -1.85 5.91
N ILE A 61 5.92 -0.83 5.13
CA ILE A 61 6.24 -1.01 3.70
C ILE A 61 7.47 -1.92 3.52
N ASN A 62 8.49 -1.77 4.37
CA ASN A 62 9.70 -2.58 4.30
C ASN A 62 9.42 -4.05 4.60
N GLU A 63 8.65 -4.33 5.65
CA GLU A 63 8.19 -5.70 5.95
C GLU A 63 7.29 -6.24 4.83
N PHE A 64 6.45 -5.41 4.23
CA PHE A 64 5.67 -5.84 3.08
C PHE A 64 6.56 -6.21 1.88
N ASN A 65 7.50 -5.35 1.52
CA ASN A 65 8.38 -5.57 0.37
C ASN A 65 9.29 -6.80 0.57
N SER A 66 9.76 -7.06 1.79
CA SER A 66 10.61 -8.23 2.08
C SER A 66 9.88 -9.56 1.93
N ASN A 67 8.55 -9.55 2.05
CA ASN A 67 7.69 -10.74 1.91
C ASN A 67 7.07 -10.88 0.51
N LEU A 68 7.41 -10.01 -0.46
CA LEU A 68 6.95 -10.16 -1.84
C LEU A 68 7.62 -11.36 -2.50
N SER A 69 6.82 -12.26 -3.07
CA SER A 69 7.30 -13.36 -3.89
C SER A 69 7.35 -12.91 -5.36
N PHE A 70 8.56 -12.69 -5.87
CA PHE A 70 8.80 -12.30 -7.27
C PHE A 70 8.88 -13.51 -8.20
N SER A 71 8.46 -13.34 -9.45
CA SER A 71 8.72 -14.34 -10.50
C SER A 71 10.24 -14.58 -10.64
N GLU A 72 10.63 -15.83 -10.91
CA GLU A 72 12.04 -16.28 -10.84
C GLU A 72 12.96 -15.51 -11.80
N SER A 73 12.47 -15.21 -13.01
CA SER A 73 13.20 -14.51 -14.07
C SER A 73 13.21 -12.99 -13.92
N LEU A 74 12.62 -12.45 -12.85
CA LEU A 74 12.45 -11.01 -12.70
C LEU A 74 13.77 -10.31 -12.39
N SER A 75 14.14 -9.36 -13.26
CA SER A 75 15.36 -8.56 -13.09
C SER A 75 15.34 -7.75 -11.78
N TYR A 76 16.53 -7.43 -11.27
CA TYR A 76 16.66 -6.55 -10.10
C TYR A 76 15.97 -5.19 -10.33
N LYS A 77 16.06 -4.65 -11.56
CA LYS A 77 15.42 -3.40 -11.96
C LYS A 77 13.90 -3.45 -11.78
N HIS A 78 13.26 -4.53 -12.22
CA HIS A 78 11.82 -4.73 -12.07
C HIS A 78 11.40 -5.01 -10.62
N LYS A 79 12.23 -5.70 -9.83
CA LYS A 79 12.00 -5.83 -8.38
C LYS A 79 11.97 -4.47 -7.70
N GLN A 80 12.96 -3.61 -8.01
CA GLN A 80 13.01 -2.25 -7.47
C GLN A 80 11.84 -1.38 -7.95
N MET A 81 11.43 -1.52 -9.21
CA MET A 81 10.22 -0.88 -9.73
C MET A 81 8.98 -1.23 -8.91
N LEU A 82 8.78 -2.51 -8.56
CA LEU A 82 7.66 -2.95 -7.74
C LEU A 82 7.75 -2.40 -6.31
N HIS A 83 8.94 -2.39 -5.70
CA HIS A 83 9.15 -1.76 -4.40
C HIS A 83 8.77 -0.27 -4.42
N ASN A 84 9.24 0.47 -5.42
CA ASN A 84 8.91 1.88 -5.61
C ASN A 84 7.39 2.08 -5.77
N PHE A 85 6.74 1.20 -6.53
CA PHE A 85 5.29 1.21 -6.66
C PHE A 85 4.59 1.03 -5.31
N PHE A 86 5.02 0.06 -4.49
CA PHE A 86 4.35 -0.20 -3.21
C PHE A 86 4.58 0.91 -2.19
N ILE A 87 5.75 1.56 -2.20
CA ILE A 87 5.97 2.79 -1.43
C ILE A 87 4.95 3.86 -1.85
N TYR A 88 4.87 4.17 -3.15
CA TYR A 88 3.88 5.12 -3.66
C TYR A 88 2.43 4.72 -3.30
N PHE A 89 2.08 3.45 -3.48
CA PHE A 89 0.76 2.88 -3.21
C PHE A 89 0.32 3.14 -1.77
N PHE A 90 1.14 2.75 -0.80
CA PHE A 90 0.81 2.88 0.62
C PHE A 90 0.80 4.33 1.08
N TYR A 91 1.73 5.15 0.59
CA TYR A 91 1.72 6.61 0.84
C TYR A 91 0.49 7.31 0.24
N GLN A 92 -0.03 6.82 -0.89
CA GLN A 92 -1.24 7.37 -1.49
C GLN A 92 -2.50 6.92 -0.74
N LEU A 93 -2.54 5.68 -0.24
CA LEU A 93 -3.63 5.22 0.64
C LEU A 93 -3.63 5.94 1.99
N SER A 94 -2.46 6.19 2.58
CA SER A 94 -2.37 6.95 3.83
C SER A 94 -2.76 8.40 3.66
N TYR A 95 -2.38 9.03 2.53
CA TYR A 95 -2.86 10.37 2.18
C TYR A 95 -4.39 10.45 2.17
N LYS A 96 -5.03 9.49 1.49
CA LYS A 96 -6.50 9.41 1.41
C LYS A 96 -7.15 9.19 2.76
N THR A 97 -6.56 8.31 3.57
CA THR A 97 -7.05 8.02 4.92
C THR A 97 -6.96 9.27 5.80
N ASN A 98 -5.84 10.00 5.73
CA ASN A 98 -5.65 11.26 6.42
C ASN A 98 -6.58 12.38 5.92
N SER A 99 -6.86 12.47 4.61
CA SER A 99 -7.78 13.48 4.06
C SER A 99 -9.20 13.35 4.62
N LYS A 100 -9.58 12.13 5.02
CA LYS A 100 -10.84 11.82 5.69
C LYS A 100 -10.75 11.87 7.22
N LYS A 101 -9.63 12.34 7.77
CA LYS A 101 -9.34 12.43 9.22
C LYS A 101 -9.43 11.09 9.96
N ILE A 102 -9.11 10.00 9.28
CA ILE A 102 -9.10 8.66 9.85
C ILE A 102 -7.68 8.32 10.29
N LYS A 103 -7.54 7.77 11.49
CA LYS A 103 -6.26 7.23 11.98
C LYS A 103 -5.99 5.86 11.35
N ILE A 104 -4.76 5.65 10.88
CA ILE A 104 -4.27 4.34 10.48
C ILE A 104 -3.83 3.60 11.74
N ILE A 105 -4.59 2.58 12.08
CA ILE A 105 -4.61 1.97 13.42
C ILE A 105 -3.53 0.96 13.70
N PHE A 106 -2.99 0.38 12.63
CA PHE A 106 -1.83 -0.49 12.67
C PHE A 106 -0.53 0.32 12.63
N LEU A 107 -0.60 1.65 12.69
CA LEU A 107 0.57 2.52 12.81
C LEU A 107 0.55 3.25 14.16
N GLU A 108 1.70 3.29 14.82
CA GLU A 108 1.91 4.13 16.00
C GLU A 108 1.98 5.60 15.59
N GLU A 109 2.88 5.91 14.65
CA GLU A 109 3.08 7.22 14.06
C GLU A 109 2.31 7.38 12.74
N GLN A 110 1.63 8.53 12.58
CA GLN A 110 0.88 8.81 11.36
C GLN A 110 1.77 9.53 10.33
N PRO A 111 1.84 9.05 9.08
CA PRO A 111 2.79 9.56 8.08
C PRO A 111 2.49 10.99 7.58
N TYR A 112 1.28 11.52 7.80
CA TYR A 112 0.89 12.85 7.34
C TYR A 112 0.56 13.77 8.52
N LEU A 113 1.58 14.23 9.23
CA LEU A 113 1.46 15.34 10.17
C LEU A 113 1.27 16.67 9.41
N LYS A 114 0.57 17.66 10.01
CA LYS A 114 0.25 18.94 9.33
C LYS A 114 1.50 19.66 8.78
N LYS A 115 2.62 19.59 9.51
CA LYS A 115 3.89 20.26 9.19
C LYS A 115 4.63 19.66 7.99
N ASP A 116 4.51 18.35 7.76
CA ASP A 116 5.38 17.63 6.82
C ASP A 116 4.67 17.25 5.51
N LYS A 117 3.42 17.70 5.31
CA LYS A 117 2.59 17.29 4.15
C LYS A 117 3.26 17.52 2.80
N VAL A 118 4.03 18.59 2.65
CA VAL A 118 4.72 18.92 1.40
C VAL A 118 5.82 17.89 1.14
N LEU A 119 6.73 17.71 2.10
CA LEU A 119 7.83 16.75 2.03
C LEU A 119 7.35 15.32 1.80
N VAL A 120 6.31 14.89 2.52
CA VAL A 120 5.73 13.54 2.35
C VAL A 120 5.12 13.36 0.95
N ASN A 121 4.51 14.41 0.38
CA ASN A 121 3.99 14.35 -0.98
C ASN A 121 5.10 14.35 -2.03
N GLU A 122 6.19 15.07 -1.82
CA GLU A 122 7.38 15.05 -2.69
C GLU A 122 8.04 13.67 -2.67
N TYR A 123 8.27 13.13 -1.47
CA TYR A 123 8.76 11.76 -1.28
C TYR A 123 7.88 10.74 -2.00
N LYS A 124 6.56 10.74 -1.74
CA LYS A 124 5.62 9.86 -2.44
C LYS A 124 5.70 9.99 -3.98
N ARG A 125 5.81 11.21 -4.50
CA ARG A 125 5.86 11.47 -5.96
C ARG A 125 7.16 10.97 -6.58
N SER A 126 8.29 11.06 -5.88
CA SER A 126 9.57 10.56 -6.42
C SER A 126 9.49 9.06 -6.71
N PHE A 127 8.93 8.26 -5.80
CA PHE A 127 8.72 6.82 -6.03
C PHE A 127 7.72 6.53 -7.16
N TYR A 128 6.67 7.34 -7.32
CA TYR A 128 5.77 7.21 -8.46
C TYR A 128 6.50 7.38 -9.79
N TYR A 129 7.35 8.40 -9.91
CA TYR A 129 8.10 8.63 -11.14
C TYR A 129 9.18 7.57 -11.37
N GLN A 130 9.87 7.13 -10.32
CA GLN A 130 10.82 6.01 -10.42
C GLN A 130 10.12 4.72 -10.87
N PHE A 131 8.95 4.41 -10.32
CA PHE A 131 8.12 3.30 -10.80
C PHE A 131 7.73 3.48 -12.27
N LEU A 132 7.19 4.65 -12.62
CA LEU A 132 6.64 4.90 -13.97
C LEU A 132 7.72 4.84 -15.06
N ASN A 133 8.93 5.33 -14.76
CA ASN A 133 10.06 5.30 -15.67
C ASN A 133 10.45 3.87 -16.06
N GLU A 134 10.30 2.91 -15.15
CA GLU A 134 10.60 1.51 -15.41
C GLU A 134 9.40 0.75 -15.95
N PHE A 135 8.21 1.02 -15.40
CA PHE A 135 6.99 0.29 -15.78
C PHE A 135 6.59 0.52 -17.24
N LYS A 136 6.92 1.69 -17.81
CA LYS A 136 6.63 2.02 -19.21
C LYS A 136 7.37 1.14 -20.22
N GLU A 137 8.44 0.47 -19.79
CA GLU A 137 9.24 -0.43 -20.63
C GLU A 137 8.63 -1.84 -20.72
N ILE A 138 7.55 -2.12 -19.97
CA ILE A 138 6.88 -3.43 -19.96
C ILE A 138 5.73 -3.43 -20.96
N ASP A 139 5.56 -4.54 -21.69
CA ASP A 139 4.45 -4.70 -22.62
C ASP A 139 3.09 -4.52 -21.93
N ASN A 140 2.18 -3.85 -22.64
CA ASN A 140 0.81 -3.55 -22.17
C ASN A 140 0.73 -2.74 -20.86
N TYR A 141 1.83 -2.10 -20.42
CA TYR A 141 1.87 -1.35 -19.16
C TYR A 141 0.73 -0.33 -19.05
N ASN A 142 0.38 0.37 -20.14
CA ASN A 142 -0.64 1.42 -20.14
C ASN A 142 -2.03 0.93 -19.69
N VAL A 143 -2.36 -0.33 -19.99
CA VAL A 143 -3.65 -0.92 -19.58
C VAL A 143 -3.63 -1.19 -18.08
N VAL A 144 -2.56 -1.82 -17.60
CA VAL A 144 -2.43 -2.18 -16.18
C VAL A 144 -2.24 -0.94 -15.31
N LEU A 145 -1.41 0.02 -15.74
CA LEU A 145 -1.20 1.30 -15.08
C LEU A 145 -2.52 2.01 -14.81
N ARG A 146 -3.39 2.12 -15.82
CA ARG A 146 -4.71 2.73 -15.67
C ARG A 146 -5.58 1.98 -14.67
N LYS A 147 -5.56 0.64 -14.67
CA LYS A 147 -6.32 -0.18 -13.72
C LYS A 147 -5.84 0.02 -12.28
N ILE A 148 -4.54 -0.14 -12.03
CA ILE A 148 -3.97 -0.03 -10.68
C ILE A 148 -4.11 1.39 -10.14
N LEU A 149 -3.83 2.42 -10.96
CA LEU A 149 -3.98 3.81 -10.53
C LEU A 149 -5.44 4.19 -10.26
N ARG A 150 -6.42 3.71 -11.04
CA ARG A 150 -7.85 3.94 -10.73
C ARG A 150 -8.27 3.32 -9.41
N LYS A 151 -7.64 2.23 -8.98
CA LYS A 151 -7.93 1.60 -7.69
C LYS A 151 -7.38 2.43 -6.52
N ILE A 152 -6.28 3.14 -6.75
CA ILE A 152 -5.54 3.92 -5.75
C ILE A 152 -5.95 5.40 -5.75
N LYS A 153 -6.41 5.95 -6.87
CA LYS A 153 -6.93 7.32 -7.04
C LYS A 153 -8.29 7.50 -6.39
#